data_AF-A0A2V6RRX9-F1
#
_entry.id   AF-A0A2V6RRX9-F1
#
_cell.length_a   1.000
_cell.length_b   1.000
_cell.length_c   1.000
_cell.angle_alpha   90.00
_cell.angle_beta   90.00
_cell.angle_gamma   90.00
#
_symmetry.space_group_name_H-M   'P 1'
#
loop_
_entity.id
_entity.type
_entity.pdbx_description
1 polymer ?
#
loop_
_entity_poly.entity_id
_entity_poly.type
_entity_poly.pdbx_seq_one_letter_code
_entity_poly.pdbx_strand_id
1 'polypeptide(L)'
;MSDAQRDVRHGVVRAVGSIGLATLLSRILGFVRDMVVARAFGAGPVTDAFFVAFRIPNLLRRLLAEGALSTAFIPVFTSSLTQDGRAGFRRMLRAVAGATAVALCAVSVLGMLAAPWIVRVMAPGWTSDPGQIGLAADLTRFMFPYLVLVGLASLGMAALNAHHRFFTAALGPAVLNVAMILAVLVLAVRMTPP
;
A
#
# COMPACT_ATOMS: atom_id res chain seq x y z
N MET A 1 13.55 -40.78 0.02
CA MET A 1 13.20 -39.35 -0.20
C MET A 1 14.49 -38.57 -0.01
N SER A 2 14.97 -37.86 -1.02
CA SER A 2 16.31 -37.23 -1.00
C SER A 2 16.36 -36.07 0.01
N ASP A 3 17.48 -35.90 0.73
CA ASP A 3 17.65 -34.81 1.71
C ASP A 3 17.46 -33.42 1.08
N ALA A 4 17.76 -33.27 -0.21
CA ALA A 4 17.46 -32.06 -0.98
C ALA A 4 15.95 -31.72 -1.03
N GLN A 5 15.05 -32.72 -1.07
CA GLN A 5 13.61 -32.48 -1.03
C GLN A 5 13.11 -32.08 0.37
N ARG A 6 13.81 -32.49 1.44
CA ARG A 6 13.48 -32.09 2.82
C ARG A 6 13.87 -30.64 3.09
N ASP A 7 15.06 -30.23 2.66
CA ASP A 7 15.54 -28.85 2.82
C ASP A 7 14.67 -27.84 2.07
N VAL A 8 14.26 -28.19 0.83
CA VAL A 8 13.32 -27.36 0.06
C VAL A 8 11.96 -27.26 0.76
N ARG A 9 11.41 -28.36 1.29
CA ARG A 9 10.14 -28.33 2.06
C ARG A 9 10.25 -27.47 3.31
N HIS A 10 11.32 -27.59 4.08
CA HIS A 10 11.52 -26.78 5.28
C HIS A 10 11.66 -25.28 4.95
N GLY A 11 12.39 -24.95 3.88
CA GLY A 11 12.52 -23.58 3.39
C GLY A 11 11.19 -22.96 2.96
N VAL A 12 10.38 -23.70 2.19
CA VAL A 12 9.05 -23.26 1.73
C VAL A 12 8.09 -23.09 2.90
N VAL A 13 8.01 -24.07 3.82
CA VAL A 13 7.12 -24.00 4.99
C VAL A 13 7.46 -22.79 5.87
N ARG A 14 8.76 -22.51 6.08
CA ARG A 14 9.19 -21.35 6.87
C ARG A 14 8.86 -20.03 6.18
N ALA A 15 9.06 -19.94 4.86
CA ALA A 15 8.73 -18.76 4.08
C ALA A 15 7.21 -18.49 4.08
N VAL A 16 6.40 -19.49 3.76
CA VAL A 16 4.93 -19.40 3.76
C VAL A 16 4.39 -19.03 5.15
N GLY A 17 4.89 -19.67 6.21
CA GLY A 17 4.49 -19.36 7.58
C GLY A 17 4.81 -17.91 7.96
N SER A 18 6.00 -17.42 7.59
CA SER A 18 6.40 -16.04 7.88
C SER A 18 5.58 -14.98 7.13
N ILE A 19 5.26 -15.23 5.85
CA ILE A 19 4.41 -14.35 5.04
C ILE A 19 2.98 -14.36 5.57
N GLY A 20 2.46 -15.55 5.94
CA GLY A 20 1.14 -15.71 6.54
C GLY A 20 1.00 -14.92 7.83
N LEU A 21 1.98 -15.03 8.74
CA LEU A 21 1.99 -14.29 10.01
C LEU A 21 2.05 -12.76 9.77
N ALA A 22 2.93 -12.29 8.89
CA ALA A 22 3.04 -10.87 8.56
C ALA A 22 1.75 -10.31 7.93
N THR A 23 1.07 -11.12 7.11
CA THR A 23 -0.22 -10.77 6.50
C THR A 23 -1.33 -10.68 7.55
N LEU A 24 -1.41 -11.66 8.46
CA LEU A 24 -2.37 -11.65 9.57
C LEU A 24 -2.15 -10.44 10.47
N LEU A 25 -0.91 -10.17 10.85
CA LEU A 25 -0.57 -9.00 11.66
C LEU A 25 -0.97 -7.69 10.98
N SER A 26 -0.72 -7.57 9.67
CA SER A 26 -1.13 -6.41 8.88
C SER A 26 -2.65 -6.23 8.85
N ARG A 27 -3.43 -7.31 8.77
CA ARG A 27 -4.90 -7.27 8.82
C ARG A 27 -5.41 -6.84 10.19
N ILE A 28 -4.84 -7.38 11.26
CA ILE A 28 -5.18 -7.01 12.64
C ILE A 28 -4.87 -5.52 12.86
N LEU A 29 -3.69 -5.05 12.47
CA LEU A 29 -3.33 -3.64 12.57
C LEU A 29 -4.25 -2.73 11.75
N GLY A 30 -4.65 -3.16 10.55
CA GLY A 30 -5.64 -2.43 9.74
C GLY A 30 -6.99 -2.31 10.44
N PHE A 31 -7.45 -3.38 11.08
CA PHE A 31 -8.69 -3.37 11.86
C PHE A 31 -8.59 -2.45 13.09
N VAL A 32 -7.47 -2.53 13.82
CA VAL A 32 -7.21 -1.65 14.97
C VAL A 32 -7.18 -0.19 14.54
N ARG A 33 -6.54 0.14 13.41
CA ARG A 33 -6.54 1.49 12.84
C ARG A 33 -7.97 1.98 12.61
N ASP A 34 -8.82 1.18 11.98
CA ASP A 34 -10.20 1.59 11.67
C ASP A 34 -11.01 1.80 12.96
N MET A 35 -10.80 0.97 13.98
CA MET A 35 -11.40 1.14 15.30
C MET A 35 -10.93 2.43 16.00
N VAL A 36 -9.64 2.76 15.92
CA VAL A 36 -9.06 3.98 16.50
C VAL A 36 -9.63 5.22 15.80
N VAL A 37 -9.73 5.20 14.47
CA VAL A 37 -10.36 6.29 13.69
C VAL A 37 -11.83 6.47 14.09
N ALA A 38 -12.60 5.37 14.14
CA ALA A 38 -14.01 5.43 14.52
C ALA A 38 -14.21 5.91 15.96
N ARG A 39 -13.31 5.58 16.89
CA ARG A 39 -13.36 6.09 18.28
C ARG A 39 -12.95 7.55 18.40
N ALA A 40 -11.95 8.00 17.64
CA ALA A 40 -11.43 9.36 17.73
C ALA A 40 -12.37 10.39 17.09
N PHE A 41 -13.01 10.03 15.97
CA PHE A 41 -13.84 10.95 15.17
C PHE A 41 -15.34 10.62 15.20
N GLY A 42 -15.75 9.52 15.83
CA GLY A 42 -17.14 9.07 15.86
C GLY A 42 -17.63 8.47 14.55
N ALA A 43 -18.86 7.95 14.55
CA ALA A 43 -19.57 7.52 13.34
C ALA A 43 -20.41 8.68 12.82
N GLY A 44 -19.99 9.29 11.71
CA GLY A 44 -20.65 10.46 11.13
C GLY A 44 -20.11 10.84 9.75
N PRO A 45 -20.68 11.88 9.11
CA PRO A 45 -20.42 12.22 7.71
C PRO A 45 -18.95 12.45 7.36
N VAL A 46 -18.16 13.00 8.31
CA VAL A 46 -16.72 13.24 8.16
C VAL A 46 -15.93 11.94 8.13
N THR A 47 -16.21 11.03 9.07
CA THR A 47 -15.55 9.72 9.14
C THR A 47 -15.89 8.86 7.93
N ASP A 48 -17.14 8.95 7.44
CA ASP A 48 -17.56 8.28 6.21
C ASP A 48 -16.82 8.82 4.98
N ALA A 49 -16.71 10.15 4.86
CA ALA A 49 -15.93 10.81 3.81
C ALA A 49 -14.46 10.38 3.83
N PHE A 50 -13.85 10.27 5.02
CA PHE A 50 -12.51 9.76 5.20
C PHE A 50 -12.37 8.30 4.73
N PHE A 51 -13.28 7.42 5.11
CA PHE A 51 -13.20 6.01 4.71
C PHE A 51 -13.40 5.81 3.20
N VAL A 52 -14.30 6.56 2.57
CA VAL A 52 -14.46 6.56 1.10
C VAL A 52 -13.19 7.08 0.43
N ALA A 53 -12.68 8.22 0.88
CA ALA A 53 -11.45 8.81 0.35
C ALA A 53 -10.25 7.86 0.49
N PHE A 54 -10.09 7.23 1.65
CA PHE A 54 -8.99 6.30 1.92
C PHE A 54 -9.08 5.00 1.11
N ARG A 55 -10.30 4.54 0.82
CA ARG A 55 -10.51 3.30 0.05
C ARG A 55 -9.91 3.40 -1.35
N ILE A 56 -10.02 4.55 -2.01
CA ILE A 56 -9.56 4.78 -3.39
C ILE A 56 -8.05 4.50 -3.56
N PRO A 57 -7.12 5.22 -2.89
CA PRO A 57 -5.68 4.98 -3.02
C PRO A 57 -5.29 3.63 -2.45
N ASN A 58 -6.00 3.12 -1.43
CA ASN A 58 -5.72 1.79 -0.88
C ASN A 58 -6.07 0.65 -1.86
N LEU A 59 -7.11 0.81 -2.69
CA LEU A 59 -7.41 -0.13 -3.77
C LEU A 59 -6.31 -0.13 -4.82
N LEU A 60 -5.88 1.05 -5.28
CA LEU A 60 -4.78 1.17 -6.24
C LEU A 60 -3.48 0.57 -5.70
N ARG A 61 -3.17 0.82 -4.43
CA ARG A 61 -2.05 0.17 -3.74
C ARG A 61 -2.16 -1.35 -3.81
N ARG A 62 -3.31 -1.93 -3.48
CA ARG A 62 -3.47 -3.40 -3.51
C ARG A 62 -3.30 -3.97 -4.92
N LEU A 63 -3.85 -3.30 -5.93
CA LEU A 63 -3.74 -3.74 -7.33
C LEU A 63 -2.31 -3.63 -7.86
N LEU A 64 -1.66 -2.49 -7.62
CA LEU A 64 -0.35 -2.19 -8.16
C LEU A 64 0.74 -2.86 -7.32
N ALA A 65 0.81 -2.57 -6.02
CA ALA A 65 1.91 -3.00 -5.15
C ALA A 65 1.82 -4.47 -4.72
N GLU A 66 0.65 -4.92 -4.25
CA GLU A 66 0.49 -6.29 -3.75
C GLU A 66 0.19 -7.30 -4.88
N GLY A 67 -0.31 -6.82 -6.02
CA GLY A 67 -0.69 -7.62 -7.18
C GLY A 67 0.33 -7.58 -8.33
N ALA A 68 -0.07 -6.91 -9.42
CA ALA A 68 0.51 -7.09 -10.75
C ALA A 68 1.98 -6.66 -10.86
N LEU A 69 2.40 -5.61 -10.15
CA LEU A 69 3.78 -5.14 -10.23
C LEU A 69 4.74 -6.08 -9.51
N SER A 70 4.37 -6.61 -8.35
CA SER A 70 5.23 -7.53 -7.60
C SER A 70 5.46 -8.84 -8.34
N THR A 71 4.43 -9.40 -8.98
CA THR A 71 4.57 -10.62 -9.78
C THR A 71 5.40 -10.41 -11.04
N ALA A 72 5.39 -9.22 -11.63
CA ALA A 72 6.19 -8.87 -12.80
C ALA A 72 7.65 -8.51 -12.45
N PHE A 73 7.87 -7.77 -11.35
CA PHE A 73 9.20 -7.24 -11.01
C PHE A 73 10.11 -8.25 -10.33
N ILE A 74 9.59 -9.17 -9.52
CA ILE A 74 10.42 -10.18 -8.84
C ILE A 74 11.21 -11.02 -9.85
N PRO A 75 10.61 -11.60 -10.92
CA PRO A 75 11.36 -12.36 -11.92
C PRO A 75 12.42 -11.52 -12.66
N VAL A 76 12.08 -10.28 -13.01
CA VAL A 76 12.99 -9.36 -13.71
C VAL A 76 14.20 -9.02 -12.84
N PHE A 77 13.97 -8.73 -11.56
CA PHE A 77 15.03 -8.44 -10.59
C PHE A 77 15.90 -9.66 -10.31
N THR A 78 15.29 -10.84 -10.14
CA THR A 78 16.04 -12.10 -9.97
C THR A 78 16.90 -12.40 -11.20
N SER A 79 16.37 -12.23 -12.41
CA SER A 79 17.10 -12.44 -13.66
C SER A 79 18.27 -11.46 -13.83
N SER A 80 18.06 -10.17 -13.56
CA SER A 80 19.15 -9.19 -13.65
C SER A 80 20.22 -9.42 -12.57
N LEU A 81 19.83 -9.91 -11.39
CA LEU A 81 20.79 -10.26 -10.34
C LEU A 81 21.66 -11.47 -10.72
N THR A 82 21.09 -12.49 -11.37
CA THR A 82 21.82 -13.70 -11.76
C THR A 82 22.65 -13.53 -13.02
N GLN A 83 22.16 -12.77 -14.01
CA GLN A 83 22.83 -12.61 -15.31
C GLN A 83 23.81 -11.44 -15.34
N ASP A 84 23.41 -10.28 -14.81
CA ASP A 84 24.19 -9.03 -14.91
C ASP A 84 24.92 -8.65 -13.61
N GLY A 85 24.77 -9.47 -12.58
CA GLY A 85 25.30 -9.24 -11.25
C GLY A 85 24.77 -7.96 -10.58
N ARG A 86 25.48 -7.50 -9.55
CA ARG A 86 25.06 -6.34 -8.74
C ARG A 86 24.98 -5.03 -9.55
N ALA A 87 25.83 -4.86 -10.55
CA ALA A 87 25.87 -3.62 -11.34
C ALA A 87 24.66 -3.51 -12.27
N GLY A 88 24.31 -4.59 -12.99
CA GLY A 88 23.13 -4.61 -13.83
C GLY A 88 21.83 -4.54 -13.03
N PHE A 89 21.75 -5.25 -11.91
CA PHE A 89 20.62 -5.14 -10.99
C PHE A 89 20.36 -3.68 -10.55
N ARG A 90 21.41 -2.95 -10.14
CA ARG A 90 21.27 -1.52 -9.75
C ARG A 90 20.81 -0.65 -10.92
N ARG A 91 21.28 -0.92 -12.14
CA ARG A 91 20.86 -0.20 -13.35
C ARG A 91 19.37 -0.47 -13.63
N MET A 92 18.95 -1.73 -13.59
CA MET A 92 17.56 -2.15 -13.77
C MET A 92 16.66 -1.52 -12.71
N LEU A 93 17.04 -1.61 -11.43
CA LEU A 93 16.28 -1.03 -10.32
C LEU A 93 16.08 0.49 -10.50
N ARG A 94 17.13 1.23 -10.88
CA ARG A 94 17.02 2.67 -11.12
C ARG A 94 16.11 3.00 -12.29
N ALA A 95 16.21 2.26 -13.40
CA ALA A 95 15.37 2.48 -14.57
C ALA A 95 13.89 2.20 -14.26
N VAL A 96 13.61 1.06 -13.64
CA VAL A 96 12.24 0.69 -13.23
C VAL A 96 11.69 1.64 -12.17
N ALA A 97 12.50 2.05 -11.18
CA ALA A 97 12.07 3.02 -10.17
C ALA A 97 11.76 4.39 -10.76
N GLY A 98 12.58 4.89 -11.69
CA GLY A 98 12.32 6.16 -12.38
C GLY A 98 11.04 6.11 -13.22
N ALA A 99 10.89 5.06 -14.05
CA ALA A 99 9.69 4.88 -14.86
C ALA A 99 8.42 4.74 -14.01
N THR A 100 8.49 3.95 -12.94
CA THR A 100 7.38 3.75 -11.99
C THR A 100 7.05 5.05 -11.26
N ALA A 101 8.04 5.82 -10.81
CA ALA A 101 7.82 7.11 -10.17
C ALA A 101 7.09 8.08 -11.09
N VAL A 102 7.54 8.22 -12.35
CA VAL A 102 6.90 9.10 -13.34
C VAL A 102 5.46 8.64 -13.61
N ALA A 103 5.24 7.35 -13.83
CA ALA A 103 3.91 6.80 -14.08
C ALA A 103 2.98 7.03 -12.88
N LEU A 104 3.45 6.77 -11.66
CA LEU A 104 2.65 6.98 -10.45
C LEU A 104 2.39 8.46 -10.18
N CYS A 105 3.35 9.35 -10.44
CA CYS A 105 3.12 10.80 -10.36
C CYS A 105 2.03 11.24 -11.34
N ALA A 106 2.06 10.75 -12.58
CA ALA A 106 1.02 11.04 -13.57
C ALA A 106 -0.36 10.51 -13.10
N VAL A 107 -0.42 9.26 -12.62
CA VAL A 107 -1.65 8.67 -12.07
C VAL A 107 -2.15 9.46 -10.85
N SER A 108 -1.26 9.89 -9.97
CA SER A 108 -1.60 10.70 -8.80
C SER A 108 -2.19 12.04 -9.20
N VAL A 109 -1.57 12.76 -10.15
CA VAL A 109 -2.10 14.04 -10.65
C VAL A 109 -3.46 13.85 -11.31
N LEU A 110 -3.60 12.86 -12.19
CA LEU A 110 -4.89 12.55 -12.84
C LEU A 110 -5.96 12.19 -11.81
N GLY A 111 -5.60 11.40 -10.79
CA GLY A 111 -6.50 11.05 -9.69
C GLY A 111 -6.93 12.24 -8.85
N MET A 112 -6.04 13.20 -8.60
CA MET A 112 -6.36 14.44 -7.89
C MET A 112 -7.33 15.32 -8.69
N LEU A 113 -7.13 15.43 -10.01
CA LEU A 113 -8.01 16.18 -10.90
C LEU A 113 -9.39 15.50 -11.03
N ALA A 114 -9.39 14.17 -11.16
CA ALA A 114 -10.59 13.36 -11.27
C ALA A 114 -11.27 13.04 -9.93
N ALA A 115 -10.71 13.47 -8.79
CA ALA A 115 -11.18 13.13 -7.44
C ALA A 115 -12.71 13.23 -7.25
N PRO A 116 -13.40 14.33 -7.63
CA PRO A 116 -14.85 14.42 -7.41
C PRO A 116 -15.65 13.41 -8.25
N TRP A 117 -15.14 13.01 -9.40
CA TRP A 117 -15.76 11.99 -10.26
C TRP A 117 -15.54 10.60 -9.67
N ILE A 118 -14.33 10.31 -9.21
CA ILE A 118 -13.99 9.04 -8.55
C ILE A 118 -14.87 8.85 -7.30
N VAL A 119 -15.02 9.90 -6.47
CA VAL A 119 -15.86 9.85 -5.27
C VAL A 119 -17.32 9.57 -5.62
N ARG A 120 -17.88 10.22 -6.65
CA ARG A 120 -19.27 9.95 -7.09
C ARG A 120 -19.49 8.50 -7.51
N VAL A 121 -18.50 7.87 -8.14
CA VAL A 121 -18.57 6.45 -8.52
C VAL A 121 -18.45 5.55 -7.28
N MET A 122 -17.61 5.92 -6.31
CA MET A 122 -17.39 5.13 -5.09
C MET A 122 -18.52 5.26 -4.07
N ALA A 123 -19.23 6.40 -4.07
CA ALA A 123 -20.33 6.71 -3.16
C ALA A 123 -21.54 7.28 -3.94
N PRO A 124 -22.21 6.47 -4.78
CA PRO A 124 -23.35 6.93 -5.58
C PRO A 124 -24.55 7.39 -4.74
N GLY A 125 -24.62 6.94 -3.47
CA GLY A 125 -25.66 7.35 -2.52
C GLY A 125 -25.53 8.79 -2.01
N TRP A 126 -24.42 9.50 -2.29
CA TRP A 126 -24.21 10.88 -1.83
C TRP A 126 -24.58 11.94 -2.87
N THR A 127 -25.29 11.55 -3.93
CA THR A 127 -25.67 12.47 -5.02
C THR A 127 -26.51 13.66 -4.56
N SER A 128 -27.25 13.54 -3.46
CA SER A 128 -28.00 14.62 -2.81
C SER A 128 -27.24 15.38 -1.72
N ASP A 129 -25.97 15.04 -1.44
CA ASP A 129 -25.11 15.73 -0.47
C ASP A 129 -23.80 16.21 -1.13
N PRO A 130 -23.82 17.40 -1.77
CA PRO A 130 -22.64 17.99 -2.39
C PRO A 130 -21.50 18.28 -1.40
N GLY A 131 -21.83 18.54 -0.12
CA GLY A 131 -20.86 18.84 0.92
C GLY A 131 -20.02 17.62 1.27
N GLN A 132 -20.67 16.46 1.44
CA GLN A 132 -19.99 15.20 1.72
C GLN A 132 -19.11 14.74 0.56
N ILE A 133 -19.58 14.91 -0.69
CA ILE A 133 -18.77 14.64 -1.90
C ILE A 133 -17.55 15.56 -1.95
N GLY A 134 -17.73 16.86 -1.67
CA GLY A 134 -16.64 17.84 -1.67
C GLY A 134 -15.54 17.48 -0.69
N LEU A 135 -15.92 17.21 0.57
CA LEU A 135 -14.99 16.79 1.61
C LEU A 135 -14.23 15.52 1.23
N ALA A 136 -14.93 14.48 0.77
CA ALA A 136 -14.29 13.24 0.34
C ALA A 136 -13.36 13.45 -0.87
N ALA A 137 -13.70 14.35 -1.79
CA ALA A 137 -12.84 14.67 -2.92
C ALA A 137 -11.56 15.38 -2.48
N ASP A 138 -11.63 16.30 -1.52
CA ASP A 138 -10.45 16.98 -0.97
C ASP A 138 -9.54 16.02 -0.21
N LEU A 139 -10.11 15.17 0.65
CA LEU A 139 -9.37 14.11 1.33
C LEU A 139 -8.71 13.16 0.31
N THR A 140 -9.42 12.82 -0.77
CA THR A 140 -8.89 12.00 -1.86
C THR A 140 -7.69 12.68 -2.52
N ARG A 141 -7.76 13.98 -2.80
CA ARG A 141 -6.62 14.75 -3.36
C ARG A 141 -5.41 14.73 -2.44
N PHE A 142 -5.61 14.87 -1.13
CA PHE A 142 -4.53 14.78 -0.15
C PHE A 142 -3.89 13.38 -0.08
N MET A 143 -4.69 12.33 -0.28
CA MET A 143 -4.23 10.94 -0.18
C MET A 143 -3.65 10.38 -1.49
N PHE A 144 -3.89 10.99 -2.65
CA PHE A 144 -3.39 10.49 -3.93
C PHE A 144 -1.85 10.53 -4.09
N PRO A 145 -1.12 11.57 -3.61
CA PRO A 145 0.34 11.60 -3.65
C PRO A 145 1.00 10.42 -2.91
N TYR A 146 0.33 9.88 -1.89
CA TYR A 146 0.80 8.71 -1.15
C TYR A 146 0.96 7.46 -2.04
N LEU A 147 0.25 7.38 -3.18
CA LEU A 147 0.39 6.29 -4.15
C LEU A 147 1.82 6.15 -4.69
N VAL A 148 2.52 7.27 -4.91
CA VAL A 148 3.92 7.29 -5.38
C VAL A 148 4.83 6.61 -4.36
N LEU A 149 4.70 6.99 -3.09
CA LEU A 149 5.51 6.46 -1.99
C LEU A 149 5.34 4.95 -1.84
N VAL A 150 4.08 4.50 -1.93
CA VAL A 150 3.74 3.08 -1.83
C VAL A 150 4.26 2.26 -3.00
N GLY A 151 4.15 2.76 -4.23
CA GLY A 151 4.64 2.02 -5.39
C GLY A 151 6.18 1.92 -5.39
N LEU A 152 6.87 2.95 -4.90
CA LEU A 152 8.32 2.86 -4.66
C LEU A 152 8.66 1.88 -3.53
N ALA A 153 7.87 1.88 -2.45
CA ALA A 153 8.02 0.88 -1.40
C ALA A 153 7.79 -0.55 -1.93
N SER A 154 6.84 -0.75 -2.85
CA SER A 154 6.58 -2.06 -3.45
C SER A 154 7.69 -2.55 -4.36
N LEU A 155 8.34 -1.64 -5.08
CA LEU A 155 9.59 -1.95 -5.78
C LEU A 155 10.69 -2.41 -4.82
N GLY A 156 10.82 -1.73 -3.67
CA GLY A 156 11.72 -2.15 -2.60
C GLY A 156 11.38 -3.54 -2.06
N MET A 157 10.09 -3.84 -1.85
CA MET A 157 9.63 -5.18 -1.47
C MET A 157 9.96 -6.22 -2.54
N ALA A 158 9.76 -5.91 -3.83
CA ALA A 158 10.12 -6.82 -4.94
C ALA A 158 11.63 -7.08 -4.99
N ALA A 159 12.46 -6.05 -4.81
CA ALA A 159 13.91 -6.19 -4.72
C ALA A 159 14.34 -7.06 -3.52
N LEU A 160 13.73 -6.87 -2.35
CA LEU A 160 13.97 -7.71 -1.17
C LEU A 160 13.56 -9.17 -1.41
N ASN A 161 12.44 -9.41 -2.08
CA ASN A 161 12.00 -10.74 -2.48
C ASN A 161 12.99 -11.42 -3.43
N ALA A 162 13.54 -10.69 -4.42
CA ALA A 162 14.59 -11.19 -5.31
C ALA A 162 15.89 -11.58 -4.56
N HIS A 163 16.14 -10.96 -3.39
CA HIS A 163 17.22 -11.33 -2.47
C HIS A 163 16.83 -12.37 -1.41
N HIS A 164 15.70 -13.04 -1.55
CA HIS A 164 15.15 -14.01 -0.59
C HIS A 164 14.89 -13.45 0.83
N ARG A 165 14.71 -12.12 0.96
CA ARG A 165 14.37 -11.42 2.22
C ARG A 165 12.86 -11.25 2.38
N PHE A 166 12.12 -12.37 2.34
CA PHE A 166 10.65 -12.41 2.27
C PHE A 166 9.94 -11.77 3.47
N PHE A 167 10.42 -12.01 4.69
CA PHE A 167 9.79 -11.46 5.90
C PHE A 167 9.88 -9.93 5.95
N THR A 168 11.06 -9.37 5.64
CA THR A 168 11.27 -7.91 5.58
C THR A 168 10.39 -7.27 4.50
N ALA A 169 10.24 -7.93 3.35
CA ALA A 169 9.32 -7.47 2.32
C ALA A 169 7.86 -7.51 2.80
N ALA A 170 7.45 -8.55 3.53
CA ALA A 170 6.08 -8.71 4.02
C ALA A 170 5.68 -7.71 5.14
N LEU A 171 6.63 -7.01 5.76
CA LEU A 171 6.36 -5.99 6.79
C LEU A 171 5.89 -4.64 6.23
N GLY A 172 6.03 -4.38 4.92
CA GLY A 172 5.69 -3.08 4.32
C GLY A 172 4.29 -2.55 4.69
N PRO A 173 3.21 -3.35 4.51
CA PRO A 173 1.87 -2.94 4.90
C PRO A 173 1.69 -2.72 6.41
N ALA A 174 2.38 -3.49 7.25
CA ALA A 174 2.32 -3.34 8.71
C ALA A 174 2.91 -1.99 9.16
N VAL A 175 4.06 -1.59 8.61
CA VAL A 175 4.70 -0.29 8.90
C VAL A 175 3.78 0.88 8.58
N LEU A 176 3.09 0.82 7.44
CA LEU A 176 2.10 1.82 7.05
C LEU A 176 0.97 1.91 8.08
N ASN A 177 0.39 0.77 8.49
CA ASN A 177 -0.72 0.78 9.45
C ASN A 177 -0.26 1.34 10.80
N VAL A 178 0.95 1.02 11.25
CA VAL A 178 1.54 1.61 12.46
C VAL A 178 1.69 3.13 12.32
N ALA A 179 2.21 3.62 11.18
CA ALA A 179 2.35 5.05 10.93
C ALA A 179 0.98 5.77 10.94
N MET A 180 -0.06 5.17 10.35
CA MET A 180 -1.43 5.70 10.41
C MET A 180 -1.97 5.75 11.83
N ILE A 181 -1.80 4.68 12.61
CA ILE A 181 -2.23 4.64 14.02
C ILE A 181 -1.55 5.76 14.83
N LEU A 182 -0.23 5.89 14.70
CA LEU A 182 0.54 6.93 15.39
C LEU A 182 0.10 8.34 14.97
N ALA A 183 -0.12 8.58 13.67
CA ALA A 183 -0.60 9.86 13.18
C ALA A 183 -1.98 10.21 13.76
N VAL A 184 -2.91 9.26 13.79
CA VAL A 184 -4.24 9.47 14.39
C VAL A 184 -4.14 9.74 15.89
N LEU A 185 -3.31 9.00 16.63
CA LEU A 185 -3.12 9.24 18.06
C LEU A 185 -2.54 10.63 18.35
N VAL A 186 -1.54 11.07 17.58
CA VAL A 186 -0.96 12.42 17.72
C VAL A 186 -1.97 13.49 17.34
N LEU A 187 -2.74 13.29 16.27
CA LEU A 187 -3.73 14.26 15.82
C LEU A 187 -4.91 14.36 16.78
N ALA A 188 -5.38 13.23 17.33
CA ALA A 188 -6.45 13.17 18.32
C ALA A 188 -6.08 13.84 19.65
N VAL A 189 -4.79 13.87 20.01
CA VAL A 189 -4.30 14.62 21.17
C VAL A 189 -4.23 16.13 20.89
N ARG A 190 -4.04 16.53 19.63
CA ARG A 190 -3.86 17.94 19.23
C ARG A 190 -5.13 18.62 18.72
N MET A 191 -6.16 17.85 18.37
CA MET A 191 -7.44 18.35 17.89
C MET A 191 -8.54 17.96 18.87
N THR A 192 -9.25 18.96 19.41
CA THR A 192 -10.56 18.71 20.01
C THR A 192 -11.48 18.17 18.92
N PRO A 193 -12.04 16.95 19.08
CA PRO A 193 -12.97 16.41 18.11
C PRO A 193 -14.19 17.35 18.00
N PRO A 194 -14.69 17.64 16.79
CA PRO A 194 -15.89 18.46 16.58
C PRO A 194 -17.14 17.80 17.14
#